data_AF-A0AAV2TY51-F1
#
_entry.id   AF-A0AAV2TY51-F1
#
_cell.length_a   1.000
_cell.length_b   1.000
_cell.length_c   1.000
_cell.angle_alpha   90.00
_cell.angle_beta   90.00
_cell.angle_gamma   90.00
#
_symmetry.space_group_name_H-M   'P 1'
#
loop_
_entity.id
_entity.type
_entity.pdbx_description
1 polymer ?
#
loop_
_entity_poly.entity_id
_entity_poly.type
_entity_poly.pdbx_seq_one_letter_code
_entity_poly.pdbx_strand_id
1 'polypeptide(L)'
;TYPRSLIPVSTQAIPSLHICLDNVVNVFRLSGDYAKMVFCLDLVSHLSLHYNIQAALDRAAFMIDSFYHILTAIVCTDERPDLLHACLPAFLRISGAFPSLAPVIARLLLTVGAQIASTLSHESRTALRLSLSASSEETEPPDWTEDTLALSLSERSQLCIKKVMWTFNKLIHRCSAQRFLYYPPEVPAV
;
A
#
# COMPACT_ATOMS: atom_id res chain seq x y z
N THR A 1 -10.81 -9.05 -15.02
CA THR A 1 -10.80 -8.12 -13.87
C THR A 1 -12.13 -7.39 -13.85
N TYR A 2 -12.58 -6.94 -12.69
CA TYR A 2 -13.79 -6.13 -12.54
C TYR A 2 -13.44 -4.87 -11.72
N PRO A 3 -14.33 -3.86 -11.63
CA PRO A 3 -14.02 -2.60 -10.93
C PRO A 3 -13.56 -2.80 -9.48
N ARG A 4 -12.50 -2.07 -9.06
CA ARG A 4 -11.91 -2.17 -7.69
C ARG A 4 -12.95 -1.89 -6.59
N SER A 5 -13.95 -1.05 -6.86
CA SER A 5 -15.04 -0.72 -5.93
C SER A 5 -15.92 -1.92 -5.55
N LEU A 6 -16.01 -2.95 -6.39
CA LEU A 6 -16.82 -4.14 -6.13
C LEU A 6 -16.06 -5.21 -5.34
N ILE A 7 -14.75 -5.09 -5.19
CA ILE A 7 -13.92 -6.06 -4.46
C ILE A 7 -14.38 -6.21 -3.00
N PRO A 8 -14.52 -5.14 -2.19
CA PRO A 8 -14.95 -5.27 -0.79
C PRO A 8 -16.34 -5.91 -0.65
N VAL A 9 -17.26 -5.56 -1.56
CA VAL A 9 -18.63 -6.14 -1.57
C VAL A 9 -18.57 -7.63 -1.89
N SER A 10 -17.79 -8.01 -2.91
CA SER A 10 -17.67 -9.39 -3.36
C SER A 10 -17.00 -10.28 -2.31
N THR A 11 -15.95 -9.80 -1.64
CA THR A 11 -15.23 -10.54 -0.60
C THR A 11 -16.08 -10.78 0.65
N GLN A 12 -17.07 -9.93 0.91
CA GLN A 12 -18.00 -10.07 2.04
C GLN A 12 -19.24 -10.91 1.67
N ALA A 13 -19.75 -10.75 0.46
CA ALA A 13 -20.98 -11.42 0.03
C ALA A 13 -20.75 -12.88 -0.41
N ILE A 14 -19.56 -13.23 -0.88
CA ILE A 14 -19.26 -14.54 -1.47
C ILE A 14 -18.29 -15.32 -0.58
N PRO A 15 -18.79 -16.23 0.30
CA PRO A 15 -17.92 -16.94 1.25
C PRO A 15 -16.96 -17.95 0.59
N SER A 16 -17.23 -18.38 -0.65
CA SER A 16 -16.38 -19.28 -1.42
C SER A 16 -15.21 -18.59 -2.13
N LEU A 17 -15.09 -17.25 -2.04
CA LEU A 17 -14.09 -16.48 -2.78
C LEU A 17 -12.64 -16.80 -2.36
N HIS A 18 -12.44 -17.38 -1.18
CA HIS A 18 -11.12 -17.82 -0.70
C HIS A 18 -10.49 -18.91 -1.60
N ILE A 19 -11.29 -19.69 -2.35
CA ILE A 19 -10.80 -20.69 -3.33
C ILE A 19 -10.01 -20.00 -4.45
N CYS A 20 -10.28 -18.72 -4.72
CA CYS A 20 -9.55 -17.97 -5.75
C CYS A 20 -8.10 -17.67 -5.37
N LEU A 21 -7.68 -17.79 -4.10
CA LEU A 21 -6.31 -17.43 -3.66
C LEU A 21 -5.23 -18.15 -4.46
N ASP A 22 -5.41 -19.44 -4.78
CA ASP A 22 -4.43 -20.21 -5.54
C ASP A 22 -4.34 -19.75 -7.00
N ASN A 23 -5.46 -19.42 -7.62
CA ASN A 23 -5.47 -18.92 -8.99
C ASN A 23 -4.96 -17.47 -9.09
N VAL A 24 -5.21 -16.64 -8.08
CA VAL A 24 -4.81 -15.22 -8.08
C VAL A 24 -3.30 -15.05 -8.20
N VAL A 25 -2.52 -15.90 -7.54
CA VAL A 25 -1.05 -15.87 -7.66
C VAL A 25 -0.59 -16.31 -9.05
N ASN A 26 -1.24 -17.32 -9.64
CA ASN A 26 -0.93 -17.73 -11.02
C ASN A 26 -1.25 -16.61 -12.02
N VAL A 27 -2.41 -15.98 -11.88
CA VAL A 27 -2.79 -14.81 -12.69
C VAL A 27 -1.79 -13.68 -12.50
N PHE A 28 -1.37 -13.38 -11.27
CA PHE A 28 -0.36 -12.37 -10.99
C PHE A 28 0.96 -12.65 -11.73
N ARG A 29 1.48 -13.89 -11.64
CA ARG A 29 2.76 -14.29 -12.26
C ARG A 29 2.73 -14.27 -13.79
N LEU A 30 1.59 -14.64 -14.38
CA LEU A 30 1.41 -14.67 -15.83
C LEU A 30 0.98 -13.33 -16.42
N SER A 31 0.57 -12.38 -15.58
CA SER A 31 0.16 -11.06 -16.03
C SER A 31 1.37 -10.23 -16.42
N GLY A 32 1.41 -9.75 -17.66
CA GLY A 32 2.37 -8.73 -18.13
C GLY A 32 1.90 -7.28 -17.92
N ASP A 33 0.79 -7.08 -17.20
CA ASP A 33 0.11 -5.79 -17.06
C ASP A 33 0.01 -5.41 -15.57
N TYR A 34 0.51 -4.23 -15.23
CA TYR A 34 0.53 -3.72 -13.86
C TYR A 34 -0.88 -3.53 -13.28
N ALA A 35 -1.87 -3.15 -14.09
CA ALA A 35 -3.24 -2.98 -13.61
C ALA A 35 -3.84 -4.30 -13.09
N LYS A 36 -3.53 -5.41 -13.77
CA LYS A 36 -3.95 -6.76 -13.34
C LYS A 36 -3.21 -7.20 -12.08
N MET A 37 -1.92 -6.90 -11.99
CA MET A 37 -1.12 -7.19 -10.80
C MET A 37 -1.65 -6.46 -9.56
N VAL A 38 -1.96 -5.16 -9.69
CA VAL A 38 -2.56 -4.35 -8.61
C VAL A 38 -3.92 -4.90 -8.22
N PHE A 39 -4.76 -5.29 -9.18
CA PHE A 39 -6.05 -5.93 -8.89
C PHE A 39 -5.88 -7.22 -8.08
N CYS A 40 -4.92 -8.08 -8.43
CA CYS A 40 -4.62 -9.29 -7.67
C CYS A 40 -4.21 -8.97 -6.23
N LEU A 41 -3.35 -7.96 -6.05
CA LEU A 41 -2.93 -7.49 -4.73
C LEU A 41 -4.12 -6.99 -3.90
N ASP A 42 -5.02 -6.22 -4.51
CA ASP A 42 -6.22 -5.71 -3.84
C ASP A 42 -7.17 -6.81 -3.40
N LEU A 43 -7.39 -7.79 -4.28
CA LEU A 43 -8.27 -8.91 -4.00
C LEU A 43 -7.72 -9.72 -2.83
N VAL A 44 -6.43 -10.05 -2.84
CA VAL A 44 -5.84 -10.79 -1.71
C VAL A 44 -5.84 -9.95 -0.45
N SER A 45 -5.52 -8.66 -0.51
CA SER A 45 -5.55 -7.81 0.68
C SER A 45 -6.95 -7.66 1.30
N HIS A 46 -8.03 -7.72 0.52
CA HIS A 46 -9.39 -7.83 1.05
C HIS A 46 -9.70 -9.23 1.60
N LEU A 47 -9.28 -10.30 0.92
CA LEU A 47 -9.45 -11.67 1.41
C LEU A 47 -8.72 -11.90 2.73
N SER A 48 -7.50 -11.36 2.89
CA SER A 48 -6.70 -11.48 4.11
C SER A 48 -7.38 -10.87 5.34
N LEU A 49 -8.24 -9.87 5.16
CA LEU A 49 -9.01 -9.28 6.28
C LEU A 49 -10.13 -10.23 6.78
N HIS A 50 -10.68 -11.05 5.89
CA HIS A 50 -11.79 -11.96 6.20
C HIS A 50 -11.32 -13.39 6.53
N TYR A 51 -10.22 -13.83 5.92
CA TYR A 51 -9.68 -15.17 6.01
C TYR A 51 -8.23 -15.12 6.50
N ASN A 52 -8.05 -15.12 7.83
CA ASN A 52 -6.74 -15.19 8.46
C ASN A 52 -6.22 -16.65 8.46
N ILE A 53 -5.94 -17.19 7.28
CA ILE A 53 -5.44 -18.55 7.06
C ILE A 53 -3.98 -18.48 6.62
N GLN A 54 -3.15 -19.42 7.04
CA GLN A 54 -1.73 -19.51 6.67
C GLN A 54 -1.50 -19.40 5.15
N ALA A 55 -2.38 -20.01 4.34
CA ALA A 55 -2.32 -19.88 2.89
C ALA A 55 -2.41 -18.41 2.44
N ALA A 56 -3.34 -17.62 2.96
CA ALA A 56 -3.47 -16.20 2.61
C ALA A 56 -2.22 -15.40 3.02
N LEU A 57 -1.60 -15.70 4.16
CA LEU A 57 -0.34 -15.12 4.59
C LEU A 57 0.78 -15.41 3.58
N ASP A 58 0.98 -16.68 3.22
CA ASP A 58 2.05 -17.09 2.30
C ASP A 58 1.89 -16.43 0.93
N ARG A 59 0.65 -16.32 0.43
CA ARG A 59 0.35 -15.65 -0.84
C ARG A 59 0.58 -14.15 -0.74
N ALA A 60 0.14 -13.50 0.34
CA ALA A 60 0.38 -12.08 0.57
C ALA A 60 1.89 -11.77 0.66
N ALA A 61 2.66 -12.59 1.38
CA ALA A 61 4.11 -12.47 1.48
C ALA A 61 4.78 -12.57 0.10
N PHE A 62 4.40 -13.58 -0.70
CA PHE A 62 4.91 -13.75 -2.06
C PHE A 62 4.61 -12.52 -2.95
N MET A 63 3.40 -11.96 -2.88
CA MET A 63 3.07 -10.78 -3.69
C MET A 63 3.84 -9.54 -3.21
N ILE A 64 4.00 -9.33 -1.91
CA ILE A 64 4.80 -8.20 -1.39
C ILE A 64 6.24 -8.28 -1.88
N ASP A 65 6.84 -9.48 -1.81
CA ASP A 65 8.21 -9.70 -2.27
C ASP A 65 8.34 -9.50 -3.80
N SER A 66 7.36 -10.01 -4.55
CA SER A 66 7.29 -9.81 -6.00
C SER A 66 7.15 -8.32 -6.36
N PHE A 67 6.27 -7.58 -5.67
CA PHE A 67 6.11 -6.14 -5.87
C PHE A 67 7.37 -5.35 -5.49
N TYR A 68 8.08 -5.77 -4.44
CA TYR A 68 9.37 -5.19 -4.10
C TYR A 68 10.35 -5.30 -5.28
N HIS A 69 10.49 -6.49 -5.86
CA HIS A 69 11.34 -6.69 -7.03
C HIS A 69 10.86 -5.93 -8.28
N ILE A 70 9.57 -5.94 -8.54
CA ILE A 70 8.98 -5.23 -9.69
C ILE A 70 9.24 -3.72 -9.58
N LEU A 71 8.95 -3.10 -8.42
CA LEU A 71 9.11 -1.67 -8.20
C LEU A 71 10.57 -1.22 -8.19
N THR A 72 11.49 -2.06 -7.71
CA THR A 72 12.91 -1.70 -7.56
C THR A 72 13.74 -1.96 -8.81
N ALA A 73 13.43 -3.01 -9.59
CA ALA A 73 14.29 -3.48 -10.68
C ALA A 73 13.64 -3.50 -12.07
N ILE A 74 12.31 -3.63 -12.17
CA ILE A 74 11.63 -3.84 -13.46
C ILE A 74 10.95 -2.56 -13.94
N VAL A 75 10.29 -1.82 -13.03
CA VAL A 75 9.48 -0.66 -13.38
C VAL A 75 10.34 0.55 -13.71
N CYS A 76 10.00 1.17 -14.85
CA CYS A 76 10.59 2.43 -15.29
C CYS A 76 10.42 3.52 -14.24
N THR A 77 11.39 4.42 -14.15
CA THR A 77 11.38 5.52 -13.18
C THR A 77 10.13 6.40 -13.28
N ASP A 78 9.55 6.53 -14.47
CA ASP A 78 8.43 7.44 -14.74
C ASP A 78 7.06 6.89 -14.28
N GLU A 79 6.93 5.56 -14.21
CA GLU A 79 5.70 4.83 -13.84
C GLU A 79 5.74 4.31 -12.40
N ARG A 80 6.94 4.27 -11.80
CA ARG A 80 7.16 3.85 -10.40
C ARG A 80 6.29 4.59 -9.38
N PRO A 81 6.13 5.93 -9.41
CA PRO A 81 5.28 6.62 -8.43
C PRO A 81 3.81 6.20 -8.55
N ASP A 82 3.32 6.00 -9.77
CA ASP A 82 1.93 5.64 -10.07
C ASP A 82 1.61 4.23 -9.58
N LEU A 83 2.50 3.29 -9.89
CA LEU A 83 2.34 1.91 -9.47
C LEU A 83 2.46 1.75 -7.96
N LEU A 84 3.45 2.41 -7.34
CA LEU A 84 3.61 2.36 -5.89
C LEU A 84 2.36 2.88 -5.19
N HIS A 85 1.85 4.03 -5.64
CA HIS A 85 0.64 4.62 -5.06
C HIS A 85 -0.56 3.67 -5.14
N ALA A 86 -0.77 3.04 -6.30
CA ALA A 86 -1.88 2.12 -6.51
C ALA A 86 -1.87 0.91 -5.54
N CYS A 87 -0.68 0.51 -5.07
CA CYS A 87 -0.46 -0.58 -4.13
C CYS A 87 -0.57 -0.18 -2.64
N LEU A 88 -0.42 1.11 -2.29
CA LEU A 88 -0.40 1.57 -0.88
C LEU A 88 -1.62 1.13 -0.06
N PRO A 89 -2.87 1.23 -0.56
CA PRO A 89 -4.04 0.82 0.21
C PRO A 89 -4.06 -0.69 0.51
N ALA A 90 -3.52 -1.50 -0.40
CA ALA A 90 -3.44 -2.94 -0.22
C ALA A 90 -2.38 -3.32 0.83
N PHE A 91 -1.23 -2.65 0.81
CA PHE A 91 -0.20 -2.84 1.82
C PHE A 91 -0.69 -2.53 3.23
N LEU A 92 -1.45 -1.44 3.43
CA LEU A 92 -2.05 -1.13 4.75
C LEU A 92 -3.05 -2.18 5.22
N ARG A 93 -3.82 -2.76 4.31
CA ARG A 93 -4.78 -3.82 4.63
C ARG A 93 -4.05 -5.11 5.01
N ILE A 94 -3.01 -5.48 4.25
CA ILE A 94 -2.19 -6.66 4.54
C ILE A 94 -1.46 -6.50 5.88
N SER A 95 -0.86 -5.35 6.17
CA SER A 95 -0.18 -5.13 7.45
C SER A 95 -1.14 -5.17 8.65
N GLY A 96 -2.40 -4.77 8.44
CA GLY A 96 -3.45 -4.89 9.46
C GLY A 96 -3.94 -6.33 9.66
N ALA A 97 -4.06 -7.10 8.58
CA ALA A 97 -4.44 -8.52 8.64
C ALA A 97 -3.31 -9.40 9.21
N PHE A 98 -2.07 -9.13 8.80
CA PHE A 98 -0.87 -9.89 9.13
C PHE A 98 0.23 -8.95 9.65
N PRO A 99 0.25 -8.65 10.96
CA PRO A 99 1.25 -7.77 11.57
C PRO A 99 2.70 -8.23 11.36
N SER A 100 2.93 -9.53 11.16
CA SER A 100 4.25 -10.11 10.86
C SER A 100 4.87 -9.59 9.56
N LEU A 101 4.05 -9.15 8.59
CA LEU A 101 4.51 -8.60 7.31
C LEU A 101 4.76 -7.09 7.37
N ALA A 102 4.35 -6.41 8.44
CA ALA A 102 4.50 -4.96 8.57
C ALA A 102 5.95 -4.47 8.40
N PRO A 103 6.99 -5.10 8.99
CA PRO A 103 8.38 -4.68 8.80
C PRO A 103 8.86 -4.83 7.34
N VAL A 104 8.38 -5.85 6.64
CA VAL A 104 8.71 -6.11 5.23
C VAL A 104 8.09 -5.03 4.34
N ILE A 105 6.81 -4.71 4.58
CA ILE A 105 6.10 -3.64 3.88
C ILE A 105 6.74 -2.28 4.17
N ALA A 106 7.07 -2.00 5.44
CA ALA A 106 7.77 -0.78 5.84
C ALA A 106 9.10 -0.61 5.08
N ARG A 107 9.89 -1.68 4.98
CA ARG A 107 11.13 -1.69 4.20
C ARG A 107 10.86 -1.40 2.72
N LEU A 108 9.87 -2.05 2.11
CA LEU A 108 9.47 -1.79 0.72
C LEU A 108 9.14 -0.31 0.50
N LEU A 109 8.27 0.27 1.35
CA LEU A 109 7.85 1.66 1.26
C LEU A 109 9.04 2.62 1.33
N LEU A 110 9.95 2.41 2.28
CA LEU A 110 11.13 3.26 2.46
C LEU A 110 12.13 3.11 1.31
N THR A 111 12.41 1.89 0.85
CA THR A 111 13.36 1.63 -0.24
C THR A 111 12.86 2.23 -1.55
N VAL A 112 11.62 1.94 -1.95
CA VAL A 112 11.06 2.45 -3.20
C VAL A 112 10.84 3.96 -3.10
N GLY A 113 10.38 4.46 -1.95
CA GLY A 113 10.26 5.90 -1.68
C GLY A 113 11.59 6.64 -1.82
N ALA A 114 12.70 6.07 -1.32
CA ALA A 114 14.03 6.64 -1.49
C ALA A 114 14.49 6.64 -2.96
N GLN A 115 14.17 5.61 -3.75
CA GLN A 115 14.45 5.56 -5.18
C GLN A 115 13.64 6.60 -5.98
N ILE A 116 12.40 6.89 -5.56
CA ILE A 116 11.60 7.98 -6.17
C ILE A 116 12.16 9.34 -5.72
N ALA A 117 12.58 9.48 -4.47
CA ALA A 117 13.16 10.72 -3.97
C ALA A 117 14.50 11.08 -4.64
N SER A 118 15.30 10.08 -5.03
CA SER A 118 16.60 10.32 -5.67
C SER A 118 16.50 10.90 -7.08
N THR A 119 15.36 10.73 -7.74
CA THR A 119 15.12 11.26 -9.10
C THR A 119 14.68 12.72 -9.07
N LEU A 120 14.29 13.22 -7.90
CA LEU A 120 13.92 14.63 -7.69
C LEU A 120 15.15 15.54 -7.64
N SER A 121 14.96 16.77 -8.10
CA SER A 121 15.94 17.85 -7.96
C SER A 121 16.23 18.14 -6.48
N HIS A 122 17.38 18.77 -6.20
CA HIS A 122 17.75 19.15 -4.84
C HIS A 122 16.70 20.10 -4.21
N GLU A 123 16.23 21.08 -4.98
CA GLU A 123 15.24 22.06 -4.55
C GLU A 123 13.89 21.40 -4.22
N SER A 124 13.43 20.50 -5.09
CA SER A 124 12.20 19.72 -4.87
C SER A 124 12.30 18.85 -3.61
N ARG A 125 13.46 18.22 -3.36
CA ARG A 125 13.71 17.43 -2.14
C ARG A 125 13.68 18.28 -0.87
N THR A 126 14.29 19.48 -0.91
CA THR A 126 14.27 20.38 0.23
C THR A 126 12.86 20.88 0.54
N ALA A 127 12.09 21.27 -0.48
CA ALA A 127 10.70 21.70 -0.32
C ALA A 127 9.83 20.58 0.26
N LEU A 128 9.98 19.35 -0.25
CA LEU A 128 9.29 18.18 0.25
C LEU A 128 9.61 17.91 1.72
N ARG A 129 10.90 17.93 2.09
CA ARG A 129 11.35 17.69 3.47
C ARG A 129 10.77 18.72 4.44
N LEU A 130 10.76 20.00 4.05
CA LEU A 130 10.13 21.07 4.83
C LEU A 130 8.63 20.83 5.00
N SER A 131 7.94 20.43 3.93
CA SER A 131 6.50 20.14 3.98
C SER A 131 6.15 18.96 4.89
N LEU A 132 6.96 17.90 4.87
CA LEU A 132 6.78 16.72 5.73
C LEU A 132 7.06 17.03 7.20
N SER A 133 8.01 17.93 7.50
CA SER A 133 8.27 18.38 8.88
C SER A 133 7.22 19.34 9.42
N ALA A 134 6.51 20.04 8.54
CA ALA A 134 5.46 21.01 8.92
C ALA A 134 4.08 20.36 9.09
N SER A 135 3.83 19.22 8.44
CA SER A 135 2.57 18.48 8.56
C SER A 135 2.53 17.66 9.85
N SER A 136 2.03 18.25 10.94
CA SER A 136 1.83 17.57 12.23
C SER A 136 0.51 16.79 12.34
N GLU A 137 -0.35 16.79 11.32
CA GLU A 137 -1.72 16.26 11.43
C GLU A 137 -2.09 15.27 10.31
N GLU A 138 -2.92 14.31 10.70
CA GLU A 138 -3.41 13.10 10.02
C GLU A 138 -4.23 13.33 8.74
N THR A 139 -4.02 14.44 8.02
CA THR A 139 -4.76 14.73 6.79
C THR A 139 -4.37 13.70 5.73
N GLU A 140 -5.33 12.90 5.29
CA GLU A 140 -5.12 11.95 4.21
C GLU A 140 -4.72 12.69 2.93
N PRO A 141 -3.55 12.38 2.32
CA PRO A 141 -3.14 13.03 1.09
C PRO A 141 -4.15 12.72 -0.02
N PRO A 142 -4.35 13.66 -0.96
CA PRO A 142 -5.34 13.51 -2.02
C PRO A 142 -5.11 12.21 -2.79
N ASP A 143 -6.22 11.56 -3.13
CA ASP A 143 -6.19 10.37 -3.98
C ASP A 143 -5.84 10.75 -5.42
N TRP A 144 -5.38 9.75 -6.17
CA TRP A 144 -4.97 9.95 -7.55
C TRP A 144 -6.20 10.13 -8.42
N THR A 145 -6.41 11.35 -8.90
CA THR A 145 -7.43 11.71 -9.87
C THR A 145 -6.82 11.85 -11.27
N GLU A 146 -7.65 11.96 -12.31
CA GLU A 146 -7.17 12.23 -13.68
C GLU A 146 -6.29 13.49 -13.74
N ASP A 147 -6.59 14.50 -12.91
CA ASP A 147 -5.77 15.71 -12.78
C ASP A 147 -4.36 15.42 -12.25
N THR A 148 -4.21 14.45 -11.35
CA THR A 148 -2.89 14.08 -10.81
C THR A 148 -2.02 13.34 -11.84
N LEU A 149 -2.64 12.63 -12.78
CA LEU A 149 -1.95 11.96 -13.88
C LEU A 149 -1.47 12.96 -14.94
N ALA A 150 -2.14 14.12 -15.05
CA ALA A 150 -1.74 15.20 -15.93
C ALA A 150 -0.56 16.05 -15.39
N LEU A 151 -0.19 15.88 -14.12
CA LEU A 151 0.94 16.59 -13.50
C LEU A 151 2.30 16.12 -14.03
N SER A 152 3.31 16.97 -13.87
CA SER A 152 4.68 16.61 -14.21
C SER A 152 5.18 15.44 -13.35
N LEU A 153 6.16 14.69 -13.86
CA LEU A 153 6.76 13.57 -13.14
C LEU A 153 7.30 13.98 -11.75
N SER A 154 7.87 15.18 -11.64
CA SER A 154 8.40 15.71 -10.38
C SER A 154 7.28 15.91 -9.35
N GLU A 155 6.15 16.47 -9.77
CA GLU A 155 4.98 16.70 -8.90
C GLU A 155 4.34 15.38 -8.48
N ARG A 156 4.15 14.43 -9.42
CA ARG A 156 3.66 13.07 -9.12
C ARG A 156 4.57 12.35 -8.12
N SER A 157 5.88 12.45 -8.31
CA SER A 157 6.88 11.86 -7.42
C SER A 157 6.82 12.47 -6.01
N GLN A 158 6.68 13.79 -5.89
CA GLN A 158 6.52 14.46 -4.60
C GLN A 158 5.23 14.04 -3.87
N LEU A 159 4.11 13.98 -4.60
CA LEU A 159 2.82 13.55 -4.04
C LEU A 159 2.87 12.08 -3.60
N CYS A 160 3.47 11.21 -4.42
CA CYS A 160 3.69 9.81 -4.08
C CYS A 160 4.50 9.68 -2.77
N ILE A 161 5.63 10.40 -2.63
CA ILE A 161 6.43 10.34 -1.40
C ILE A 161 5.62 10.82 -0.18
N LYS A 162 4.80 11.88 -0.30
CA LYS A 162 3.91 12.29 0.79
C LYS A 162 2.94 11.18 1.19
N LYS A 163 2.30 10.51 0.22
CA LYS A 163 1.39 9.38 0.50
C LYS A 163 2.15 8.20 1.11
N VAL A 164 3.36 7.88 0.62
CA VAL A 164 4.21 6.82 1.19
C VAL A 164 4.55 7.11 2.65
N MET A 165 4.93 8.34 3.00
CA MET A 165 5.21 8.72 4.39
C MET A 165 3.96 8.64 5.27
N TRP A 166 2.81 9.11 4.77
CA TRP A 166 1.54 8.97 5.47
C TRP A 166 1.15 7.51 5.69
N THR A 167 1.29 6.66 4.66
CA THR A 167 1.07 5.22 4.72
C THR A 167 2.01 4.55 5.72
N PHE A 168 3.29 4.91 5.72
CA PHE A 168 4.27 4.40 6.67
C PHE A 168 3.89 4.75 8.11
N ASN A 169 3.56 6.01 8.40
CA ASN A 169 3.11 6.43 9.73
C ASN A 169 1.86 5.65 10.17
N LYS A 170 0.88 5.51 9.29
CA LYS A 170 -0.35 4.74 9.55
C LYS A 170 -0.06 3.25 9.80
N LEU A 171 0.90 2.67 9.08
CA LEU A 171 1.36 1.30 9.30
C LEU A 171 1.99 1.16 10.68
N ILE A 172 2.90 2.05 11.06
CA ILE A 172 3.53 2.04 12.39
C ILE A 172 2.47 2.18 13.49
N HIS A 173 1.55 3.14 13.37
CA HIS A 173 0.48 3.32 14.35
C HIS A 173 -0.41 2.09 14.52
N ARG A 174 -0.72 1.37 13.44
CA ARG A 174 -1.56 0.16 13.50
C ARG A 174 -0.82 -1.08 14.02
N CYS A 175 0.47 -1.20 13.75
CA CYS A 175 1.24 -2.40 14.10
C CYS A 175 1.98 -2.27 15.45
N SER A 176 2.15 -1.05 15.98
CA SER A 176 2.67 -0.81 17.32
C SER A 176 1.59 -1.08 18.39
N ALA A 177 1.32 -2.35 18.68
CA ALA A 177 0.35 -2.82 19.68
C ALA A 177 0.60 -2.30 21.12
N GLN A 178 1.75 -1.69 21.40
CA GLN A 178 2.10 -1.23 22.75
C GLN A 178 1.37 0.04 23.22
N ARG A 179 0.64 0.79 22.39
CA ARG A 179 -0.09 1.99 22.87
C ARG A 179 -1.52 1.72 23.36
N PHE A 180 -2.17 0.66 22.90
CA PHE A 180 -3.57 0.36 23.27
C PHE A 180 -3.72 -0.45 24.55
N LEU A 181 -2.67 -1.11 25.02
CA LEU A 181 -2.68 -1.89 26.28
C LEU A 181 -2.53 -1.03 27.55
N TYR A 182 -2.14 0.24 27.42
CA TYR A 182 -1.89 1.15 28.56
C TYR A 182 -2.85 2.33 28.63
N TYR A 183 -3.87 2.39 27.76
CA TYR A 183 -4.93 3.38 27.98
C TYR A 183 -5.76 2.92 29.18
N PRO A 184 -5.94 3.77 30.22
CA PRO A 184 -6.93 3.48 31.25
C PRO A 184 -8.30 3.37 30.56
N PRO A 185 -9.18 2.46 31.01
CA PRO A 185 -10.50 2.31 30.43
C PRO A 185 -11.22 3.66 30.48
N GLU A 186 -11.62 4.18 29.32
CA GLU A 186 -12.52 5.32 29.25
C GLU A 186 -13.82 4.92 29.92
N VAL A 187 -14.11 5.55 31.05
CA VAL A 187 -15.39 5.39 31.75
C VAL A 187 -16.45 5.95 30.81
N PRO A 188 -17.47 5.17 30.40
CA PRO A 188 -18.52 5.68 29.54
C PRO A 188 -19.20 6.86 30.27
N ALA A 189 -19.19 8.03 29.63
CA ALA A 189 -19.91 9.19 30.11
C ALA A 189 -21.40 8.85 30.18
N VAL A 190 -21.95 8.87 31.39
CA VAL A 190 -23.39 8.81 31.69
C VAL A 190 -24.00 10.18 31.47
#